data_AF-A0A962DRC0-F1
#
_entry.id   AF-A0A962DRC0-F1
#
_cell.length_a   1.000
_cell.length_b   1.000
_cell.length_c   1.000
_cell.angle_alpha   90.00
_cell.angle_beta   90.00
_cell.angle_gamma   90.00
#
_symmetry.space_group_name_H-M   'P 1'
#
loop_
_entity.id
_entity.type
_entity.pdbx_description
1 polymer ?
#
loop_
_entity_poly.entity_id
_entity_poly.type
_entity_poly.pdbx_seq_one_letter_code
_entity_poly.pdbx_strand_id
1 'polypeptide(L)'
;MSIAQDLADALHRFNAKERNHLMRFALLGEMSERQPDGTDGWVSDEFLAGIRLALLGSRSGDATQPETFSEGAVCIYAAMDYHLDWLRGALWCTKNRLAGAPNEDFVPVERFAKSPSALRDVMGNQEDIDLLLVIADERKTHLVLVEAKGDSSFTETQISSKLSRLESIFQAEDSRADDGLLVSIVLLAPRSVATRAAQKHGVDISTRINGRIAPMKMTNFPTELLCVTRCLEGGGNPKGLKADTRDAVLTHWKIKPRKKGTSNRISNDLNTNARKTK
;
A
#
# COMPACT_ATOMS: atom_id res chain seq x y z
N MET A 1 -17.43 -32.68 0.49
CA MET A 1 -16.66 -31.73 -0.34
C MET A 1 -15.66 -32.52 -1.16
N SER A 2 -15.20 -31.98 -2.29
CA SER A 2 -14.12 -32.60 -3.07
C SER A 2 -12.76 -32.29 -2.45
N ILE A 3 -11.75 -33.12 -2.72
CA ILE A 3 -10.36 -32.87 -2.29
C ILE A 3 -9.87 -31.48 -2.77
N ALA A 4 -10.32 -31.04 -3.95
CA ALA A 4 -9.99 -29.73 -4.49
C ALA A 4 -10.52 -28.60 -3.59
N GLN A 5 -11.77 -28.69 -3.13
CA GLN A 5 -12.36 -27.71 -2.23
C GLN A 5 -11.65 -27.71 -0.87
N ASP A 6 -11.40 -28.89 -0.29
CA ASP A 6 -10.72 -29.01 0.99
C ASP A 6 -9.30 -28.40 0.95
N LEU A 7 -8.59 -28.59 -0.17
CA LEU A 7 -7.28 -27.98 -0.40
C LEU A 7 -7.37 -26.46 -0.54
N ALA A 8 -8.34 -25.94 -1.31
CA ALA A 8 -8.54 -24.50 -1.47
C ALA A 8 -8.81 -23.83 -0.12
N ASP A 9 -9.69 -24.41 0.70
CA ASP A 9 -10.03 -23.92 2.04
C ASP A 9 -8.82 -23.98 2.99
N ALA A 10 -7.98 -25.01 2.88
CA ALA A 10 -6.71 -25.07 3.60
C ALA A 10 -5.76 -23.95 3.16
N LEU A 11 -5.53 -23.77 1.86
CA LEU A 11 -4.64 -22.74 1.33
C LEU A 11 -5.09 -21.32 1.72
N HIS A 12 -6.40 -21.06 1.71
CA HIS A 12 -6.95 -19.76 2.15
C HIS A 12 -6.62 -19.45 3.61
N ARG A 13 -6.66 -20.45 4.51
CA ARG A 13 -6.29 -20.26 5.93
C ARG A 13 -4.80 -19.95 6.15
N PHE A 14 -3.93 -20.36 5.23
CA PHE A 14 -2.49 -20.04 5.29
C PHE A 14 -2.11 -18.78 4.50
N ASN A 15 -3.02 -18.25 3.68
CA ASN A 15 -2.75 -17.08 2.86
C ASN A 15 -2.84 -15.78 3.68
N ALA A 16 -1.72 -15.44 4.29
CA ALA A 16 -1.57 -14.18 5.00
C ALA A 16 -0.88 -13.08 4.19
N LYS A 17 -0.61 -13.33 2.89
CA LYS A 17 0.03 -12.36 2.00
C LYS A 17 -1.01 -11.32 1.57
N GLU A 18 -0.73 -10.06 1.88
CA GLU A 18 -1.60 -8.92 1.63
C GLU A 18 -1.97 -8.76 0.14
N ARG A 19 -1.02 -9.01 -0.77
CA ARG A 19 -1.19 -8.78 -2.21
C ARG A 19 -2.35 -9.57 -2.82
N ASN A 20 -2.53 -10.83 -2.42
CA ASN A 20 -3.65 -11.63 -2.93
C ASN A 20 -5.01 -11.05 -2.48
N HIS A 21 -5.10 -10.57 -1.22
CA HIS A 21 -6.33 -9.97 -0.70
C HIS A 21 -6.59 -8.59 -1.32
N LEU A 22 -5.53 -7.81 -1.52
CA LEU A 22 -5.59 -6.55 -2.28
C LEU A 22 -6.10 -6.81 -3.71
N MET A 23 -5.54 -7.77 -4.45
CA MET A 23 -6.00 -8.12 -5.80
C MET A 23 -7.47 -8.49 -5.85
N ARG A 24 -7.89 -9.38 -4.95
CA ARG A 24 -9.28 -9.83 -4.91
C ARG A 24 -10.21 -8.67 -4.57
N PHE A 25 -9.82 -7.80 -3.66
CA PHE A 25 -10.62 -6.62 -3.35
C PHE A 25 -10.68 -5.65 -4.54
N ALA A 26 -9.52 -5.36 -5.13
CA ALA A 26 -9.40 -4.48 -6.28
C ALA A 26 -10.25 -4.97 -7.46
N LEU A 27 -10.19 -6.26 -7.79
CA LEU A 27 -10.86 -6.82 -8.96
C LEU A 27 -12.32 -7.25 -8.72
N LEU A 28 -12.65 -7.77 -7.53
CA LEU A 28 -13.93 -8.43 -7.27
C LEU A 28 -14.81 -7.74 -6.23
N GLY A 29 -14.32 -6.69 -5.56
CA GLY A 29 -15.00 -6.04 -4.44
C GLY A 29 -14.89 -6.81 -3.12
N GLU A 30 -15.71 -6.45 -2.13
CA GLU A 30 -15.63 -6.97 -0.76
C GLU A 30 -16.05 -8.44 -0.66
N MET A 31 -16.97 -8.94 -1.49
CA MET A 31 -17.62 -10.23 -1.24
C MET A 31 -18.21 -10.95 -2.46
N SER A 32 -17.87 -10.57 -3.70
CA SER A 32 -18.55 -11.23 -4.81
C SER A 32 -17.96 -12.63 -5.07
N GLU A 33 -18.80 -13.67 -4.91
CA GLU A 33 -18.68 -14.93 -5.67
C GLU A 33 -18.94 -14.69 -7.17
N ARG A 34 -19.09 -13.43 -7.61
CA ARG A 34 -19.28 -13.14 -9.02
C ARG A 34 -18.02 -13.56 -9.74
N GLN A 35 -18.23 -14.36 -10.78
CA GLN A 35 -17.28 -14.38 -11.88
C GLN A 35 -17.08 -12.95 -12.36
N PRO A 36 -15.85 -12.56 -12.75
CA PRO A 36 -15.61 -11.26 -13.37
C PRO A 36 -16.68 -11.06 -14.44
N ASP A 37 -17.52 -10.05 -14.26
CA ASP A 37 -18.73 -9.82 -15.05
C ASP A 37 -18.42 -9.24 -16.43
N GLY A 38 -17.17 -9.40 -16.88
CA GLY A 38 -16.67 -8.82 -18.12
C GLY A 38 -16.68 -7.29 -18.09
N THR A 39 -16.72 -6.66 -16.92
CA THR A 39 -16.58 -5.21 -16.84
C THR A 39 -15.21 -4.80 -17.39
N ASP A 40 -15.20 -3.86 -18.33
CA ASP A 40 -14.00 -3.30 -18.97
C ASP A 40 -13.12 -2.46 -18.02
N GLY A 41 -13.43 -2.48 -16.71
CA GLY A 41 -12.75 -1.69 -15.69
C GLY A 41 -11.48 -2.36 -15.15
N TRP A 42 -10.46 -1.55 -14.86
CA TRP A 42 -9.21 -2.04 -14.26
C TRP A 42 -9.35 -2.44 -12.78
N VAL A 43 -10.36 -1.91 -12.09
CA VAL A 43 -10.74 -2.23 -10.71
C VAL A 43 -12.26 -2.18 -10.58
N SER A 44 -12.80 -2.91 -9.60
CA SER A 44 -14.23 -2.90 -9.25
C SER A 44 -14.70 -1.54 -8.77
N ASP A 45 -15.97 -1.22 -9.06
CA ASP A 45 -16.63 0.00 -8.60
C ASP A 45 -16.61 0.15 -7.08
N GLU A 46 -16.72 -0.96 -6.36
CA GLU A 46 -16.67 -0.98 -4.90
C GLU A 46 -15.30 -0.55 -4.37
N PHE A 47 -14.22 -1.06 -4.97
CA PHE A 47 -12.87 -0.64 -4.61
C PHE A 47 -12.63 0.84 -4.91
N LEU A 48 -13.08 1.30 -6.09
CA LEU A 48 -12.96 2.71 -6.49
C LEU A 48 -13.76 3.63 -5.55
N ALA A 49 -14.98 3.23 -5.17
CA ALA A 49 -15.78 3.95 -4.18
C ALA A 49 -15.12 3.98 -2.80
N GLY A 50 -14.51 2.87 -2.38
CA GLY A 50 -13.73 2.78 -1.14
C GLY A 50 -12.56 3.78 -1.11
N ILE A 51 -11.82 3.88 -2.22
CA ILE A 51 -10.75 4.88 -2.36
C ILE A 51 -11.34 6.29 -2.29
N ARG A 52 -12.41 6.58 -3.03
CA ARG A 52 -13.08 7.90 -3.03
C ARG A 52 -13.46 8.34 -1.61
N LEU A 53 -14.07 7.44 -0.85
CA LEU A 53 -14.48 7.67 0.54
C LEU A 53 -13.28 7.88 1.46
N ALA A 54 -12.22 7.08 1.33
CA ALA A 54 -11.00 7.23 2.12
C ALA A 54 -10.35 8.60 1.89
N LEU A 55 -10.34 9.07 0.64
CA LEU A 55 -9.77 10.36 0.25
C LEU A 55 -10.64 11.54 0.70
N LEU A 56 -11.98 11.41 0.68
CA LEU A 56 -12.91 12.40 1.25
C LEU A 56 -12.70 12.60 2.75
N GLY A 57 -12.47 11.52 3.50
CA GLY A 57 -12.23 11.56 4.94
C GLY A 57 -10.84 12.09 5.34
N SER A 58 -9.94 12.27 4.37
CA SER A 58 -8.56 12.68 4.61
C SER A 58 -8.39 14.18 4.36
N ARG A 59 -7.97 14.92 5.40
CA ARG A 59 -7.66 16.35 5.26
C ARG A 59 -6.31 16.53 4.57
N SER A 60 -6.28 17.29 3.47
CA SER A 60 -5.04 17.86 2.97
C SER A 60 -4.70 19.09 3.82
N GLY A 61 -3.45 19.28 4.20
CA GLY A 61 -3.03 20.48 4.94
C GLY A 61 -3.44 21.74 4.18
N ASP A 62 -4.15 22.65 4.85
CA ASP A 62 -4.61 23.97 4.38
C ASP A 62 -5.57 24.07 3.17
N ALA A 63 -5.95 22.97 2.51
CA ALA A 63 -6.91 23.05 1.40
C ALA A 63 -8.36 23.25 1.90
N THR A 64 -9.04 24.27 1.39
CA THR A 64 -10.42 24.66 1.75
C THR A 64 -11.51 23.70 1.27
N GLN A 65 -11.18 22.70 0.45
CA GLN A 65 -12.05 21.60 0.03
C GLN A 65 -11.21 20.32 -0.16
N PRO A 66 -11.68 19.13 0.26
CA PRO A 66 -11.02 17.88 -0.07
C PRO A 66 -11.21 17.57 -1.57
N GLU A 67 -10.17 17.75 -2.38
CA GLU A 67 -10.21 17.40 -3.81
C GLU A 67 -10.24 15.88 -4.02
N THR A 68 -11.39 15.23 -3.82
CA THR A 68 -11.61 13.84 -4.26
C THR A 68 -11.93 13.80 -5.76
N PHE A 69 -12.00 12.61 -6.34
CA PHE A 69 -12.49 12.44 -7.72
C PHE A 69 -14.01 12.29 -7.77
N SER A 70 -14.62 12.71 -8.88
CA SER A 70 -16.07 12.71 -9.10
C SER A 70 -16.69 11.30 -9.18
N GLU A 71 -18.02 11.22 -9.21
CA GLU A 71 -18.72 9.95 -9.48
C GLU A 71 -18.51 9.45 -10.91
N GLY A 72 -18.18 10.34 -11.85
CA GLY A 72 -17.88 10.00 -13.25
C GLY A 72 -16.42 9.65 -13.51
N ALA A 73 -15.57 9.64 -12.48
CA ALA A 73 -14.16 9.33 -12.62
C ALA A 73 -13.96 7.85 -12.99
N VAL A 74 -13.03 7.59 -13.92
CA VAL A 74 -12.79 6.25 -14.47
C VAL A 74 -11.34 5.84 -14.22
N CYS A 75 -11.13 4.65 -13.66
CA CYS A 75 -9.80 4.05 -13.61
C CYS A 75 -9.40 3.53 -14.99
N ILE A 76 -8.39 4.16 -15.60
CA ILE A 76 -7.93 3.87 -16.96
C ILE A 76 -6.63 3.05 -17.00
N TYR A 77 -6.01 2.83 -15.83
CA TYR A 77 -4.84 1.99 -15.68
C TYR A 77 -4.71 1.51 -14.23
N ALA A 78 -4.36 0.24 -14.05
CA ALA A 78 -3.95 -0.31 -12.77
C ALA A 78 -2.78 -1.27 -12.95
N ALA A 79 -1.82 -1.24 -12.03
CA ALA A 79 -0.70 -2.17 -12.02
C ALA A 79 -0.26 -2.53 -10.61
N MET A 80 0.05 -3.80 -10.39
CA MET A 80 0.59 -4.28 -9.13
C MET A 80 2.11 -4.32 -9.10
N ASP A 81 2.67 -4.32 -7.90
CA ASP A 81 4.12 -4.44 -7.67
C ASP A 81 4.90 -3.49 -8.59
N TYR A 82 4.40 -2.25 -8.68
CA TYR A 82 4.86 -1.30 -9.68
C TYR A 82 6.13 -0.61 -9.20
N HIS A 83 7.21 -0.84 -9.93
CA HIS A 83 8.54 -0.36 -9.58
C HIS A 83 8.61 1.18 -9.64
N LEU A 84 9.16 1.82 -8.60
CA LEU A 84 9.19 3.28 -8.52
C LEU A 84 10.10 3.94 -9.57
N ASP A 85 11.18 3.28 -10.02
CA ASP A 85 11.95 3.76 -11.19
C ASP A 85 11.10 3.76 -12.48
N TRP A 86 10.15 2.85 -12.64
CA TRP A 86 9.26 2.84 -13.81
C TRP A 86 8.20 3.94 -13.72
N LEU A 87 7.76 4.29 -12.51
CA LEU A 87 6.91 5.46 -12.30
C LEU A 87 7.65 6.74 -12.73
N ARG A 88 8.92 6.88 -12.32
CA ARG A 88 9.78 7.99 -12.75
C ARG A 88 9.89 8.07 -14.27
N GLY A 89 10.10 6.94 -14.95
CA GLY A 89 10.16 6.86 -16.41
C GLY A 89 8.83 7.22 -17.08
N ALA A 90 7.70 6.74 -16.56
CA ALA A 90 6.37 7.04 -17.08
C ALA A 90 6.03 8.54 -17.00
N LEU A 91 6.35 9.17 -15.86
CA LEU A 91 6.18 10.62 -15.69
C LEU A 91 7.06 11.40 -16.69
N TRP A 92 8.33 10.99 -16.84
CA TRP A 92 9.24 11.59 -17.81
C TRP A 92 8.68 11.51 -19.25
N CYS A 93 8.23 10.32 -19.68
CA CYS A 93 7.67 10.12 -21.01
C CYS A 93 6.42 10.98 -21.23
N THR A 94 5.57 11.09 -20.22
CA THR A 94 4.36 11.92 -20.26
C THR A 94 4.71 13.39 -20.43
N LYS A 95 5.63 13.91 -19.62
CA LYS A 95 6.09 15.32 -19.68
C LYS A 95 6.74 15.65 -21.03
N ASN A 96 7.57 14.75 -21.55
CA ASN A 96 8.32 14.96 -22.79
C ASN A 96 7.54 14.52 -24.04
N ARG A 97 6.28 14.10 -23.89
CA ARG A 97 5.40 13.62 -24.98
C ARG A 97 6.05 12.53 -25.84
N LEU A 98 6.84 11.66 -25.21
CA LEU A 98 7.41 10.50 -25.90
C LEU A 98 6.30 9.47 -26.10
N ALA A 99 5.66 9.52 -27.27
CA ALA A 99 4.63 8.58 -27.67
C ALA A 99 5.25 7.38 -28.40
N GLY A 100 5.03 6.17 -27.88
CA GLY A 100 5.48 4.92 -28.51
C GLY A 100 6.92 4.52 -28.18
N ALA A 101 7.39 3.47 -28.85
CA ALA A 101 8.79 3.05 -28.76
C ALA A 101 9.69 4.14 -29.36
N PRO A 102 10.83 4.49 -28.73
CA PRO A 102 11.78 5.38 -29.35
C PRO A 102 12.21 4.83 -30.72
N ASN A 103 12.48 5.72 -31.67
CA ASN A 103 13.00 5.36 -33.00
C ASN A 103 14.43 4.79 -32.95
N GLU A 104 15.05 4.81 -31.77
CA GLU A 104 16.36 4.27 -31.43
C GLU A 104 16.18 3.19 -30.34
N ASP A 105 17.12 2.25 -30.23
CA ASP A 105 17.07 1.15 -29.24
C ASP A 105 16.96 1.65 -27.77
N PHE A 106 17.35 2.91 -27.50
CA PHE A 106 17.27 3.54 -26.18
C PHE A 106 17.18 5.07 -26.27
N VAL A 107 16.75 5.71 -25.18
CA VAL A 107 16.81 7.18 -25.01
C VAL A 107 17.65 7.48 -23.77
N PRO A 108 18.79 8.19 -23.89
CA PRO A 108 19.58 8.58 -22.73
C PRO A 108 18.86 9.71 -21.97
N VAL A 109 18.60 9.50 -20.68
CA VAL A 109 18.00 10.50 -19.79
C VAL A 109 18.97 10.79 -18.65
N GLU A 110 19.32 12.06 -18.46
CA GLU A 110 20.16 12.49 -17.35
C GLU A 110 19.43 12.29 -16.02
N ARG A 111 20.12 11.65 -15.06
CA ARG A 111 19.55 11.42 -13.72
C ARG A 111 19.54 12.69 -12.92
N PHE A 112 18.41 13.00 -12.31
CA PHE A 112 18.31 14.12 -11.39
C PHE A 112 18.86 13.77 -10.01
N ALA A 113 19.78 14.60 -9.51
CA ALA A 113 20.28 14.54 -8.14
C ALA A 113 20.45 15.96 -7.58
N LYS A 114 19.74 16.28 -6.49
CA LYS A 114 19.84 17.60 -5.83
C LYS A 114 21.23 17.89 -5.27
N SER A 115 21.95 16.85 -4.86
CA SER A 115 23.33 16.90 -4.40
C SER A 115 23.97 15.52 -4.53
N PRO A 116 25.31 15.39 -4.43
CA PRO A 116 25.99 14.10 -4.46
C PRO A 116 25.52 13.12 -3.37
N SER A 117 24.96 13.63 -2.27
CA SER A 117 24.45 12.86 -1.13
C SER A 117 22.93 12.70 -1.11
N ALA A 118 22.19 13.35 -2.02
CA ALA A 118 20.75 13.24 -2.10
C ALA A 118 20.35 11.91 -2.77
N LEU A 119 19.14 11.44 -2.45
CA LEU A 119 18.54 10.35 -3.20
C LEU A 119 18.38 10.76 -4.67
N ARG A 120 18.72 9.82 -5.55
CA ARG A 120 18.56 9.98 -7.00
C ARG A 120 17.13 9.64 -7.40
N ASP A 121 16.69 10.22 -8.49
CA ASP A 121 15.35 10.03 -9.05
C ASP A 121 15.09 8.65 -9.66
N VAL A 122 16.14 7.96 -10.12
CA VAL A 122 16.21 6.53 -10.46
C VAL A 122 17.28 5.89 -9.59
N MET A 123 17.07 4.74 -8.97
CA MET A 123 18.04 4.16 -8.01
C MET A 123 18.56 2.77 -8.39
N GLY A 124 17.85 2.02 -9.24
CA GLY A 124 18.18 0.62 -9.54
C GLY A 124 17.97 -0.32 -8.35
N ASN A 125 17.13 0.07 -7.38
CA ASN A 125 16.75 -0.73 -6.22
C ASN A 125 15.32 -1.28 -6.38
N GLN A 126 15.00 -2.37 -5.69
CA GLN A 126 13.66 -2.97 -5.73
C GLN A 126 12.72 -2.28 -4.74
N GLU A 127 12.30 -1.05 -5.05
CA GLU A 127 11.26 -0.36 -4.30
C GLU A 127 9.99 -0.23 -5.16
N ASP A 128 8.92 -0.93 -4.74
CA ASP A 128 7.68 -1.06 -5.50
C ASP A 128 6.48 -0.49 -4.71
N ILE A 129 5.39 -0.20 -5.43
CA ILE A 129 4.06 0.07 -4.86
C ILE A 129 3.17 -1.15 -5.06
N ASP A 130 2.47 -1.61 -4.01
CA ASP A 130 1.64 -2.83 -4.10
C ASP A 130 0.57 -2.72 -5.20
N LEU A 131 -0.09 -1.56 -5.34
CA LEU A 131 -1.01 -1.26 -6.45
C LEU A 131 -0.97 0.23 -6.82
N LEU A 132 -0.73 0.53 -8.09
CA LEU A 132 -0.80 1.87 -8.68
C LEU A 132 -2.06 1.99 -9.54
N LEU A 133 -2.76 3.12 -9.43
CA LEU A 133 -3.93 3.45 -10.26
C LEU A 133 -3.74 4.80 -10.95
N VAL A 134 -4.20 4.90 -12.19
CA VAL A 134 -4.44 6.17 -12.88
C VAL A 134 -5.94 6.32 -13.10
N ILE A 135 -6.51 7.38 -12.54
CA ILE A 135 -7.94 7.69 -12.62
C ILE A 135 -8.10 9.01 -13.37
N ALA A 136 -8.84 8.97 -14.48
CA ALA A 136 -9.21 10.15 -15.23
C ALA A 136 -10.50 10.74 -14.64
N ASP A 137 -10.49 12.04 -14.36
CA ASP A 137 -11.63 12.79 -13.82
C ASP A 137 -11.73 14.17 -14.49
N GLU A 138 -12.43 14.22 -15.62
CA GLU A 138 -12.53 15.40 -16.47
C GLU A 138 -11.15 15.97 -16.88
N ARG A 139 -10.74 17.09 -16.28
CA ARG A 139 -9.44 17.75 -16.51
C ARG A 139 -8.39 17.37 -15.47
N LYS A 140 -8.74 16.55 -14.49
CA LYS A 140 -7.86 16.09 -13.42
C LYS A 140 -7.45 14.65 -13.67
N THR A 141 -6.20 14.35 -13.32
CA THR A 141 -5.67 12.99 -13.31
C THR A 141 -5.28 12.65 -11.88
N HIS A 142 -5.83 11.57 -11.33
CA HIS A 142 -5.45 11.10 -10.00
C HIS A 142 -4.49 9.92 -10.13
N LEU A 143 -3.28 10.08 -9.59
CA LEU A 143 -2.33 9.01 -9.39
C LEU A 143 -2.48 8.50 -7.96
N VAL A 144 -3.04 7.30 -7.81
CA VAL A 144 -3.29 6.68 -6.49
C VAL A 144 -2.30 5.54 -6.29
N LEU A 145 -1.53 5.62 -5.21
CA LEU A 145 -0.53 4.64 -4.81
C LEU A 145 -1.04 3.91 -3.57
N VAL A 146 -1.43 2.64 -3.73
CA VAL A 146 -1.97 1.82 -2.64
C VAL A 146 -0.86 0.94 -2.08
N GLU A 147 -0.66 1.04 -0.76
CA GLU A 147 0.25 0.18 0.01
C GLU A 147 -0.57 -0.66 0.99
N ALA A 148 -0.45 -1.98 0.88
CA ALA A 148 -1.27 -2.91 1.65
C ALA A 148 -0.48 -3.55 2.80
N LYS A 149 -1.15 -3.79 3.92
CA LYS A 149 -0.63 -4.63 5.02
C LYS A 149 -1.74 -5.55 5.50
N GLY A 150 -1.43 -6.84 5.59
CA GLY A 150 -2.35 -7.86 6.06
C GLY A 150 -2.30 -8.01 7.57
N ASP A 151 -1.31 -8.76 8.04
CA ASP A 151 -1.17 -9.09 9.46
C ASP A 151 -0.05 -8.33 10.19
N SER A 152 0.74 -7.55 9.45
CA SER A 152 1.80 -6.69 9.98
C SER A 152 1.38 -5.22 10.07
N SER A 153 2.22 -4.39 10.68
CA SER A 153 2.04 -2.93 10.74
C SER A 153 2.88 -2.24 9.65
N PHE A 154 2.50 -1.01 9.30
CA PHE A 154 3.40 -0.10 8.59
C PHE A 154 4.47 0.39 9.55
N THR A 155 5.75 0.20 9.22
CA THR A 155 6.85 0.76 10.01
C THR A 155 7.17 2.17 9.55
N GLU A 156 7.69 2.98 10.46
CA GLU A 156 8.14 4.35 10.16
C GLU A 156 9.22 4.36 9.09
N THR A 157 10.22 3.48 9.20
CA THR A 157 11.29 3.36 8.20
C THR A 157 10.75 3.05 6.81
N GLN A 158 9.75 2.16 6.69
CA GLN A 158 9.15 1.83 5.39
C GLN A 158 8.43 3.02 4.76
N ILE A 159 7.58 3.72 5.53
CA ILE A 159 6.83 4.88 5.00
C ILE A 159 7.80 6.03 4.69
N SER A 160 8.72 6.36 5.61
CA SER A 160 9.67 7.44 5.41
C SER A 160 10.58 7.21 4.20
N SER A 161 11.08 5.98 4.01
CA SER A 161 11.88 5.61 2.82
C SER A 161 11.08 5.88 1.53
N LYS A 162 9.84 5.41 1.49
CA LYS A 162 8.95 5.52 0.34
C LYS A 162 8.57 6.97 0.03
N LEU A 163 8.26 7.75 1.06
CA LEU A 163 8.00 9.19 0.91
C LEU A 163 9.23 9.95 0.41
N SER A 164 10.42 9.64 0.91
CA SER A 164 11.67 10.23 0.40
C SER A 164 11.95 9.86 -1.05
N ARG A 165 11.63 8.63 -1.44
CA ARG A 165 11.75 8.16 -2.82
C ARG A 165 10.79 8.91 -3.73
N LEU A 166 9.51 8.97 -3.39
CA LEU A 166 8.48 9.69 -4.14
C LEU A 166 8.78 11.19 -4.23
N GLU A 167 9.25 11.81 -3.13
CA GLU A 167 9.72 13.20 -3.13
C GLU A 167 10.77 13.43 -4.22
N SER A 168 11.77 12.54 -4.30
CA SER A 168 12.84 12.66 -5.30
C SER A 168 12.31 12.50 -6.73
N ILE A 169 11.39 11.56 -6.96
CA ILE A 169 10.75 11.34 -8.27
C ILE A 169 9.99 12.57 -8.71
N PHE A 170 9.12 13.09 -7.85
CA PHE A 170 8.27 14.22 -8.20
C PHE A 170 9.06 15.54 -8.25
N GLN A 171 10.16 15.68 -7.49
CA GLN A 171 11.06 16.85 -7.56
C GLN A 171 11.85 16.94 -8.85
N ALA A 172 12.21 15.80 -9.43
CA ALA A 172 12.84 15.77 -10.74
C ALA A 172 11.92 16.31 -11.86
N GLU A 173 10.60 16.24 -11.66
CA GLU A 173 9.66 16.46 -12.75
C GLU A 173 9.19 17.90 -12.94
N ASP A 174 9.48 18.85 -12.03
CA ASP A 174 9.08 20.28 -12.11
C ASP A 174 7.59 20.56 -12.49
N SER A 175 6.75 19.53 -12.59
CA SER A 175 5.45 19.53 -13.27
C SER A 175 4.29 19.56 -12.28
N ARG A 176 4.50 20.15 -11.11
CA ARG A 176 3.64 19.90 -9.93
C ARG A 176 2.62 20.98 -9.60
N ALA A 177 2.51 22.04 -10.40
CA ALA A 177 1.59 23.14 -10.11
C ALA A 177 0.51 23.38 -11.18
N ASP A 178 0.76 23.08 -12.46
CA ASP A 178 -0.13 23.53 -13.55
C ASP A 178 -0.88 22.42 -14.32
N ASP A 179 -0.54 21.13 -14.15
CA ASP A 179 -0.95 20.06 -15.09
C ASP A 179 -2.12 19.15 -14.62
N GLY A 180 -2.84 19.50 -13.54
CA GLY A 180 -4.03 18.74 -13.10
C GLY A 180 -3.76 17.34 -12.53
N LEU A 181 -2.49 16.97 -12.27
CA LEU A 181 -2.10 15.70 -11.65
C LEU A 181 -2.19 15.78 -10.11
N LEU A 182 -2.99 14.91 -9.51
CA LEU A 182 -3.21 14.80 -8.07
C LEU A 182 -2.66 13.47 -7.54
N VAL A 183 -1.73 13.52 -6.60
CA VAL A 183 -1.07 12.33 -6.03
C VAL A 183 -1.66 11.97 -4.67
N SER A 184 -2.06 10.70 -4.53
CA SER A 184 -2.60 10.16 -3.27
C SER A 184 -1.91 8.86 -2.89
N ILE A 185 -1.57 8.68 -1.62
CA ILE A 185 -1.16 7.39 -1.05
C ILE A 185 -2.33 6.83 -0.23
N VAL A 186 -2.74 5.61 -0.51
CA VAL A 186 -3.75 4.89 0.27
C VAL A 186 -3.08 3.78 1.05
N LEU A 187 -3.16 3.84 2.38
CA LEU A 187 -2.71 2.76 3.25
C LEU A 187 -3.88 1.80 3.47
N LEU A 188 -3.79 0.60 2.90
CA LEU A 188 -4.84 -0.41 2.97
C LEU A 188 -4.50 -1.48 4.03
N ALA A 189 -5.35 -1.64 5.04
CA ALA A 189 -5.16 -2.68 6.06
C ALA A 189 -6.47 -3.10 6.73
N PRO A 190 -6.57 -4.32 7.29
CA PRO A 190 -7.82 -4.80 7.89
C PRO A 190 -8.13 -4.18 9.26
N ARG A 191 -7.17 -3.45 9.84
CA ARG A 191 -7.26 -2.87 11.19
C ARG A 191 -6.85 -1.40 11.17
N SER A 192 -6.93 -0.75 12.32
CA SER A 192 -6.52 0.64 12.54
C SER A 192 -5.03 0.94 12.33
N VAL A 193 -4.22 -0.03 11.88
CA VAL A 193 -2.80 0.19 11.55
C VAL A 193 -2.64 1.20 10.41
N ALA A 194 -3.52 1.15 9.40
CA ALA A 194 -3.54 2.14 8.32
C ALA A 194 -3.89 3.54 8.86
N THR A 195 -4.94 3.65 9.70
CA THR A 195 -5.36 4.92 10.31
C THR A 195 -4.25 5.58 11.10
N ARG A 196 -3.58 4.82 11.98
CA ARG A 196 -2.47 5.35 12.79
C ARG A 196 -1.30 5.81 11.94
N ALA A 197 -0.95 5.05 10.90
CA ALA A 197 0.13 5.39 9.99
C ALA A 197 -0.19 6.65 9.17
N ALA A 198 -1.41 6.75 8.63
CA ALA A 198 -1.86 7.93 7.88
C ALA A 198 -1.87 9.19 8.76
N GLN A 199 -2.34 9.10 10.01
CA GLN A 199 -2.31 10.22 10.95
C GLN A 199 -0.88 10.67 11.27
N LYS A 200 0.04 9.73 11.45
CA LYS A 200 1.44 10.04 11.77
C LYS A 200 2.17 10.74 10.61
N HIS A 201 1.88 10.36 9.37
CA HIS A 201 2.63 10.81 8.18
C HIS A 201 1.87 11.82 7.29
N GLY A 202 0.67 12.26 7.69
CA GLY A 202 -0.16 13.16 6.89
C GLY A 202 0.47 14.54 6.63
N VAL A 203 1.27 15.06 7.55
CA VAL A 203 1.99 16.33 7.35
C VAL A 203 3.17 16.15 6.39
N ASP A 204 3.91 15.04 6.53
CA ASP A 204 5.09 14.75 5.69
C ASP A 204 4.71 14.61 4.22
N ILE A 205 3.60 13.96 3.89
CA ILE A 205 3.22 13.74 2.49
C ILE A 205 2.78 15.03 1.79
N SER A 206 2.05 15.89 2.50
CA SER A 206 1.61 17.18 1.97
C SER A 206 2.80 18.09 1.68
N THR A 207 3.78 18.13 2.59
CA THR A 207 4.98 18.96 2.43
C THR A 207 5.97 18.43 1.39
N ARG A 208 6.13 17.11 1.27
CA ARG A 208 7.18 16.51 0.43
C ARG A 208 6.76 16.27 -1.02
N ILE A 209 5.53 15.81 -1.23
CA ILE A 209 5.04 15.45 -2.57
C ILE A 209 3.83 16.26 -3.02
N ASN A 210 3.37 17.24 -2.23
CA ASN A 210 2.10 17.94 -2.47
C ASN A 210 0.94 16.96 -2.67
N GLY A 211 0.97 15.86 -1.90
CA GLY A 211 0.00 14.78 -1.99
C GLY A 211 -0.75 14.59 -0.69
N ARG A 212 -1.59 13.56 -0.66
CA ARG A 212 -2.37 13.18 0.54
C ARG A 212 -2.19 11.72 0.87
N ILE A 213 -2.34 11.39 2.15
CA ILE A 213 -2.35 10.01 2.63
C ILE A 213 -3.70 9.70 3.25
N ALA A 214 -4.29 8.58 2.86
CA ALA A 214 -5.59 8.15 3.33
C ALA A 214 -5.55 6.71 3.84
N PRO A 215 -6.16 6.41 4.99
CA PRO A 215 -6.34 5.03 5.42
C PRO A 215 -7.59 4.43 4.75
N MET A 216 -7.47 3.22 4.24
CA MET A 216 -8.59 2.42 3.75
C MET A 216 -8.61 1.06 4.46
N LYS A 217 -9.81 0.54 4.74
CA LYS A 217 -9.98 -0.75 5.40
C LYS A 217 -9.95 -1.87 4.37
N MET A 218 -9.15 -2.91 4.62
CA MET A 218 -9.16 -4.16 3.85
C MET A 218 -10.14 -5.14 4.49
N THR A 219 -11.39 -5.06 4.10
CA THR A 219 -12.53 -5.78 4.70
C THR A 219 -12.53 -7.27 4.38
N ASN A 220 -12.03 -7.66 3.20
CA ASN A 220 -11.93 -9.05 2.76
C ASN A 220 -10.76 -9.85 3.38
N PHE A 221 -9.96 -9.25 4.26
CA PHE A 221 -8.83 -9.95 4.87
C PHE A 221 -9.29 -10.89 6.00
N PRO A 222 -8.86 -12.16 6.01
CA PRO A 222 -9.31 -13.14 6.98
C PRO A 222 -8.89 -12.78 8.41
N THR A 223 -9.83 -12.93 9.35
CA THR A 223 -9.61 -12.67 10.78
C THR A 223 -8.90 -13.84 11.49
N GLU A 224 -8.98 -15.03 10.89
CA GLU A 224 -8.40 -16.28 11.35
C GLU A 224 -7.40 -16.80 10.32
N LEU A 225 -6.11 -16.68 10.65
CA LEU A 225 -5.02 -17.17 9.82
C LEU A 225 -4.25 -18.22 10.59
N LEU A 226 -3.75 -19.22 9.87
CA LEU A 226 -2.82 -20.20 10.36
C LEU A 226 -1.40 -19.82 9.94
N CYS A 227 -0.41 -20.24 10.72
CA CYS A 227 0.98 -20.19 10.31
C CYS A 227 1.70 -21.50 10.62
N VAL A 228 2.70 -21.78 9.79
CA VAL A 228 3.62 -22.89 9.99
C VAL A 228 4.90 -22.35 10.60
N THR A 229 5.35 -22.98 11.69
CA THR A 229 6.65 -22.64 12.31
C THR A 229 7.43 -23.89 12.62
N ARG A 230 8.74 -23.87 12.38
CA ARG A 230 9.66 -24.91 12.86
C ARG A 230 9.67 -24.96 14.39
N CYS A 231 9.83 -26.15 14.96
CA CYS A 231 9.84 -26.40 16.39
C CYS A 231 10.64 -27.66 16.75
N LEU A 232 10.86 -27.87 18.04
CA LEU A 232 11.28 -29.14 18.62
C LEU A 232 10.09 -30.12 18.65
N GLU A 233 10.35 -31.39 18.93
CA GLU A 233 9.34 -32.44 19.10
C GLU A 233 8.25 -32.03 20.13
N GLY A 234 8.66 -31.45 21.27
CA GLY A 234 7.75 -30.89 22.27
C GLY A 234 7.05 -29.58 21.86
N GLY A 235 7.15 -29.16 20.59
CA GLY A 235 6.52 -27.95 20.06
C GLY A 235 7.20 -26.63 20.44
N GLY A 236 8.29 -26.65 21.22
CA GLY A 236 9.07 -25.47 21.58
C GLY A 236 9.80 -24.84 20.39
N ASN A 237 9.99 -23.52 20.39
CA ASN A 237 10.84 -22.81 19.41
C ASN A 237 11.73 -21.82 20.18
N PRO A 238 12.91 -22.26 20.65
CA PRO A 238 13.81 -21.41 21.43
C PRO A 238 14.31 -20.22 20.62
N LYS A 239 14.33 -19.05 21.25
CA LYS A 239 14.89 -17.82 20.67
C LYS A 239 16.41 -17.88 20.67
N GLY A 240 17.05 -17.15 19.77
CA GLY A 240 18.52 -16.98 19.76
C GLY A 240 19.31 -18.08 19.06
N LEU A 241 18.65 -19.09 18.47
CA LEU A 241 19.33 -20.05 17.60
C LEU A 241 19.92 -19.34 16.37
N LYS A 242 21.19 -19.60 16.08
CA LYS A 242 21.87 -19.10 14.88
C LYS A 242 21.31 -19.80 13.63
N ALA A 243 21.29 -19.07 12.50
CA ALA A 243 20.65 -19.53 11.26
C ALA A 243 21.18 -20.89 10.76
N ASP A 244 22.49 -21.09 10.85
CA ASP A 244 23.22 -22.31 10.49
C ASP A 244 22.88 -23.53 11.37
N THR A 245 22.57 -23.31 12.66
CA THR A 245 22.21 -24.38 13.60
C THR A 245 20.72 -24.70 13.65
N ARG A 246 19.86 -23.79 13.14
CA ARG A 246 18.41 -23.90 13.31
C ARG A 246 17.82 -25.17 12.70
N ASP A 247 18.39 -25.65 11.60
CA ASP A 247 17.84 -26.79 10.87
C ASP A 247 18.20 -28.13 11.52
N ALA A 248 19.39 -28.22 12.11
CA ALA A 248 19.79 -29.36 12.92
C ALA A 248 19.00 -29.44 14.24
N VAL A 249 18.62 -28.30 14.82
CA VAL A 249 17.95 -28.23 16.13
C VAL A 249 16.43 -28.36 16.00
N LEU A 250 15.79 -27.64 15.06
CA LEU A 250 14.33 -27.61 14.92
C LEU A 250 13.86 -28.71 13.96
N THR A 251 13.84 -29.95 14.45
CA THR A 251 13.54 -31.16 13.67
C THR A 251 12.07 -31.33 13.28
N HIS A 252 11.16 -30.52 13.84
CA HIS A 252 9.73 -30.61 13.63
C HIS A 252 9.14 -29.29 13.11
N TRP A 253 7.87 -29.33 12.72
CA TRP A 253 7.07 -28.15 12.42
C TRP A 253 5.69 -28.28 13.05
N LYS A 254 5.06 -27.13 13.31
CA LYS A 254 3.71 -27.06 13.85
C LYS A 254 2.86 -26.04 13.11
N ILE A 255 1.58 -26.35 13.00
CA ILE A 255 0.53 -25.42 12.61
C ILE A 255 -0.04 -24.80 13.87
N LYS A 256 -0.24 -23.48 13.86
CA LYS A 256 -0.89 -22.78 14.95
C LYS A 256 -1.68 -21.58 14.42
N PRO A 257 -2.69 -21.09 15.17
CA PRO A 257 -3.27 -19.79 14.90
C PRO A 257 -2.18 -18.71 14.88
N ARG A 258 -2.20 -17.85 13.87
CA ARG A 258 -1.33 -16.69 13.81
C ARG A 258 -1.78 -15.74 14.91
N LYS A 259 -0.90 -15.49 15.89
CA LYS A 259 -1.21 -14.57 16.99
C LYS A 259 -1.61 -13.23 16.38
N LYS A 260 -2.82 -12.75 16.67
CA LYS A 260 -3.21 -11.39 16.33
C LYS A 260 -2.15 -10.48 16.95
N GLY A 261 -1.39 -9.75 16.13
CA GLY A 261 -0.45 -8.75 16.64
C GLY A 261 -1.19 -7.92 17.69
N THR A 262 -0.74 -8.00 18.93
CA THR A 262 -1.38 -7.38 20.09
C THR A 262 -1.36 -5.87 19.88
N SER A 263 -2.43 -5.33 19.31
CA SER A 263 -2.75 -3.91 19.38
C SER A 263 -3.48 -3.60 20.70
N ASN A 264 -3.10 -4.25 21.80
CA ASN A 264 -3.61 -3.97 23.15
C ASN A 264 -2.50 -3.33 23.99
N ARG A 265 -2.43 -2.01 23.89
CA ARG A 265 -2.05 -1.12 25.00
C ARG A 265 -2.85 0.18 24.85
N ILE A 266 -4.17 0.10 24.98
CA ILE A 266 -4.97 1.21 25.51
C ILE A 266 -6.09 0.61 26.35
N SER A 267 -5.86 0.53 27.64
CA SER A 267 -6.88 0.69 28.69
C SER A 267 -6.12 0.92 29.99
N ASN A 268 -5.94 2.20 30.39
CA ASN A 268 -5.94 2.65 31.80
C ASN A 268 -5.46 4.10 32.08
N ASP A 269 -5.34 5.01 31.11
CA ASP A 269 -4.89 6.40 31.41
C ASP A 269 -5.93 7.50 31.08
N LEU A 270 -7.23 7.23 31.24
CA LEU A 270 -8.27 8.27 31.11
C LEU A 270 -9.20 8.38 32.33
N ASN A 271 -8.74 8.00 33.53
CA ASN A 271 -9.58 8.12 34.73
C ASN A 271 -8.87 8.62 36.00
N THR A 272 -7.89 9.50 35.86
CA THR A 272 -7.21 10.16 37.00
C THR A 272 -6.94 11.63 36.71
N ASN A 273 -7.97 12.43 36.39
CA ASN A 273 -7.89 13.89 36.49
C ASN A 273 -9.25 14.56 36.75
N ALA A 274 -10.10 13.92 37.56
CA ALA A 274 -11.33 14.52 38.09
C ALA A 274 -11.42 14.30 39.60
N ARG A 275 -10.50 14.91 40.36
CA ARG A 275 -10.64 15.22 41.80
C ARG A 275 -9.38 15.96 42.28
N LYS A 276 -9.39 17.28 42.12
CA LYS A 276 -8.66 18.24 42.98
C LYS A 276 -9.06 19.67 42.60
N THR A 277 -10.28 20.02 42.95
CA THR A 277 -10.72 21.40 43.20
C THR A 277 -11.84 21.35 44.24
N LYS A 278 -11.43 21.37 45.51
CA LYS A 278 -12.15 21.97 46.63
C LYS A 278 -11.11 22.53 47.56
#